data_AF-A0A1G9JBB5-F1
#
_entry.id   AF-A0A1G9JBB5-F1
#
_cell.length_a   1.000
_cell.length_b   1.000
_cell.length_c   1.000
_cell.angle_alpha   90.00
_cell.angle_beta   90.00
_cell.angle_gamma   90.00
#
_symmetry.space_group_name_H-M   'P 1'
#
loop_
_entity.id
_entity.type
_entity.pdbx_description
1 polymer ?
#
loop_
_entity_poly.entity_id
_entity_poly.type
_entity_poly.pdbx_seq_one_letter_code
_entity_poly.pdbx_strand_id
1 'polypeptide(L)'
;MIQNTNVLFILFMEYLFMSTMRVVLAGWQDGTMTSTAFDSAALAVAETASDAVSSPAVALTIAGSEATGGAGAQADLKTFQELGVFGIANLTCIVSFDPKDNWNHRFVPVDQQVIADQLEATTAAYGAAAGAPAVLDTVKIGMLGSPATISTVAAALAGGQFANVVLDPVLICKGQEPGHALDTDQALKSHILPLATFVTPNHFEAESLSGLEITDVETLKAAAVRIHELSGAAVLAKGGVRLEGPDAVDVYYDGETLEVLCAPKVGEEAVSGAGCSLAAAVTAELAKGATPLAAARTAKAFVTAGIRNRVASGAPFDALWQGGPR
;
A
#
# COMPACT_ATOMS: atom_id res chain seq x y z
N MET A 1 -28.87 13.77 -11.35
CA MET A 1 -28.57 12.77 -12.41
C MET A 1 -29.25 13.28 -13.66
N ILE A 2 -28.63 13.79 -14.71
CA ILE A 2 -27.39 13.46 -15.43
C ILE A 2 -26.94 14.77 -16.10
N GLN A 3 -25.76 15.35 -15.77
CA GLN A 3 -25.26 16.52 -16.52
C GLN A 3 -23.72 16.65 -16.67
N ASN A 4 -22.91 15.69 -16.21
CA ASN A 4 -21.43 15.80 -16.34
C ASN A 4 -20.77 14.78 -17.28
N THR A 5 -21.51 13.90 -17.95
CA THR A 5 -20.93 12.90 -18.86
C THR A 5 -20.65 13.44 -20.28
N ASN A 6 -21.20 14.60 -20.64
CA ASN A 6 -21.00 15.18 -21.98
C ASN A 6 -19.74 16.02 -22.10
N VAL A 7 -19.19 16.58 -21.01
CA VAL A 7 -18.03 17.49 -21.10
C VAL A 7 -16.75 16.73 -21.43
N LEU A 8 -16.57 15.52 -20.89
CA LEU A 8 -15.38 14.70 -21.18
C LEU A 8 -15.45 14.07 -22.59
N PHE A 9 -16.64 13.71 -23.06
CA PHE A 9 -16.84 13.23 -24.43
C PHE A 9 -16.64 14.34 -25.46
N ILE A 10 -17.09 15.57 -25.16
CA ILE A 10 -16.85 16.75 -25.99
C ILE A 10 -15.36 17.11 -26.01
N LEU A 11 -14.66 17.10 -24.87
CA LEU A 11 -13.22 17.36 -24.81
C LEU A 11 -12.39 16.29 -25.54
N PHE A 12 -12.80 15.02 -25.46
CA PHE A 12 -12.16 13.92 -26.19
C PHE A 12 -12.42 14.03 -27.70
N MET A 13 -13.64 14.39 -28.10
CA MET A 13 -13.97 14.67 -29.50
C MET A 13 -13.27 15.91 -30.03
N GLU A 14 -13.13 16.98 -29.24
CA GLU A 14 -12.35 18.17 -29.61
C GLU A 14 -10.86 17.85 -29.74
N TYR A 15 -10.29 17.00 -28.89
CA TYR A 15 -8.90 16.57 -29.02
C TYR A 15 -8.68 15.71 -30.29
N LEU A 16 -9.60 14.78 -30.56
CA LEU A 16 -9.58 13.98 -31.79
C LEU A 16 -9.76 14.89 -33.02
N PHE A 17 -10.66 15.86 -32.95
CA PHE A 17 -10.93 16.81 -34.04
C PHE A 17 -9.75 17.77 -34.28
N MET A 18 -9.11 18.28 -33.23
CA MET A 18 -7.92 19.15 -33.31
C MET A 18 -6.68 18.39 -33.81
N SER A 19 -6.51 17.13 -33.40
CA SER A 19 -5.43 16.26 -33.90
C SER A 19 -5.62 15.97 -35.40
N THR A 20 -6.86 15.66 -35.81
CA THR A 20 -7.20 15.41 -37.22
C THR A 20 -7.08 16.70 -38.06
N MET A 21 -7.46 17.87 -37.52
CA MET A 21 -7.30 19.16 -38.19
C MET A 21 -5.83 19.56 -38.39
N ARG A 22 -4.92 19.21 -37.48
CA ARG A 22 -3.47 19.47 -37.67
C ARG A 22 -2.89 18.71 -38.86
N VAL A 23 -3.38 17.50 -39.11
CA VAL A 23 -2.99 16.71 -40.28
C VAL A 23 -3.58 17.28 -41.57
N VAL A 24 -4.84 17.73 -41.53
CA VAL A 24 -5.52 18.33 -42.70
C VAL A 24 -4.91 19.70 -43.07
N LEU A 25 -4.50 20.51 -42.11
CA LEU A 25 -3.90 21.83 -42.35
C LEU A 25 -2.45 21.76 -42.89
N ALA A 26 -1.75 20.64 -42.69
CA ALA A 26 -0.39 20.46 -43.24
C ALA A 26 -0.38 20.27 -44.76
N GLY A 27 -1.52 19.96 -45.39
CA GLY A 27 -1.66 19.79 -46.84
C GLY A 27 -2.22 21.01 -47.59
N TRP A 28 -2.36 22.16 -46.93
CA TRP A 28 -2.94 23.37 -47.52
C TRP A 28 -1.85 24.36 -47.94
N GLN A 29 -1.48 24.34 -49.22
CA GLN A 29 -0.70 25.40 -49.86
C GLN A 29 -1.48 25.93 -51.07
N ASP A 30 -1.60 27.26 -51.16
CA ASP A 30 -2.10 28.01 -52.32
C ASP A 30 -3.50 27.62 -52.84
N GLY A 31 -4.44 27.39 -51.92
CA GLY A 31 -5.87 27.37 -52.23
C GLY A 31 -6.36 26.18 -53.07
N THR A 32 -5.56 25.12 -53.18
CA THR A 32 -5.99 23.85 -53.82
C THR A 32 -5.62 22.66 -52.94
N MET A 33 -6.60 21.77 -52.69
CA MET A 33 -6.35 20.45 -52.11
C MET A 33 -5.65 19.59 -53.15
N THR A 34 -4.36 19.30 -52.97
CA THR A 34 -3.71 18.24 -53.73
C THR A 34 -4.13 16.90 -53.13
N SER A 35 -4.91 16.13 -53.88
CA SER A 35 -5.32 14.79 -53.47
C SER A 35 -4.12 13.85 -53.53
N THR A 36 -3.49 13.56 -52.41
CA THR A 36 -2.64 12.38 -52.29
C THR A 36 -2.84 11.72 -50.93
N ALA A 37 -3.47 10.56 -50.99
CA ALA A 37 -3.39 9.43 -50.07
C ALA A 37 -3.48 9.76 -48.56
N PHE A 38 -4.65 9.47 -47.99
CA PHE A 38 -4.68 8.93 -46.63
C PHE A 38 -3.82 7.67 -46.64
N ASP A 39 -2.57 7.79 -46.18
CA ASP A 39 -1.65 6.67 -46.10
C ASP A 39 -2.10 5.76 -44.96
N SER A 40 -2.97 4.80 -45.28
CA SER A 40 -3.42 3.77 -44.35
C SER A 40 -2.26 2.92 -43.83
N ALA A 41 -1.10 2.95 -44.48
CA ALA A 41 0.11 2.31 -43.97
C ALA A 41 0.69 3.06 -42.76
N ALA A 42 0.57 4.38 -42.66
CA ALA A 42 1.05 5.13 -41.49
C ALA A 42 0.21 4.85 -40.22
N LEU A 43 -1.09 4.60 -40.38
CA LEU A 43 -1.97 4.12 -39.31
C LEU A 43 -1.70 2.64 -38.99
N ALA A 44 -1.47 1.80 -40.00
CA ALA A 44 -1.16 0.38 -39.81
C ALA A 44 0.22 0.13 -39.18
N VAL A 45 1.21 1.01 -39.43
CA VAL A 45 2.54 0.93 -38.78
C VAL A 45 2.46 1.38 -37.32
N ALA A 46 1.51 2.25 -36.95
CA ALA A 46 1.23 2.59 -35.57
C ALA A 46 0.45 1.48 -34.82
N GLU A 47 -0.38 0.69 -35.52
CA GLU A 47 -1.09 -0.46 -34.93
C GLU A 47 -0.26 -1.75 -34.86
N THR A 48 0.86 -1.84 -35.58
CA THR A 48 1.70 -3.07 -35.61
C THR A 48 2.80 -3.10 -34.55
N ALA A 49 2.96 -2.03 -33.77
CA ALA A 49 3.55 -2.11 -32.44
C ALA A 49 2.42 -2.36 -31.43
N SER A 50 1.91 -3.59 -31.36
CA SER A 50 1.11 -4.01 -30.22
C SER A 50 2.02 -4.05 -29.00
N ASP A 51 2.27 -2.90 -28.37
CA ASP A 51 2.43 -2.86 -26.93
C ASP A 51 1.09 -3.36 -26.39
N ALA A 52 0.96 -4.69 -26.27
CA ALA A 52 -0.16 -5.27 -25.55
C ALA A 52 -0.18 -4.55 -24.21
N VAL A 53 -1.23 -3.78 -23.96
CA VAL A 53 -1.38 -3.05 -22.70
C VAL A 53 -1.40 -4.12 -21.60
N SER A 54 -0.25 -4.36 -21.00
CA SER A 54 -0.11 -5.33 -19.93
C SER A 54 -0.97 -4.82 -18.78
N SER A 55 -1.95 -5.62 -18.37
CA SER A 55 -2.78 -5.26 -17.21
C SER A 55 -1.85 -5.00 -16.02
N PRO A 56 -2.08 -3.92 -15.25
CA PRO A 56 -1.27 -3.67 -14.07
C PRO A 56 -1.39 -4.84 -13.10
N ALA A 57 -0.36 -5.05 -12.28
CA ALA A 57 -0.46 -5.94 -11.13
C ALA A 57 -1.62 -5.47 -10.21
N VAL A 58 -2.22 -6.40 -9.50
CA VAL A 58 -3.37 -6.14 -8.61
C VAL A 58 -2.95 -6.47 -7.17
N ALA A 59 -3.25 -5.57 -6.24
CA ALA A 59 -2.99 -5.80 -4.81
C ALA A 59 -4.20 -5.42 -3.97
N LEU A 60 -4.44 -6.21 -2.93
CA LEU A 60 -5.49 -5.95 -1.94
C LEU A 60 -4.88 -5.37 -0.67
N THR A 61 -5.54 -4.38 -0.07
CA THR A 61 -5.37 -4.04 1.34
C THR A 61 -6.62 -4.42 2.14
N ILE A 62 -6.41 -5.02 3.31
CA ILE A 62 -7.43 -5.23 4.34
C ILE A 62 -7.06 -4.33 5.52
N ALA A 63 -7.72 -3.18 5.63
CA ALA A 63 -7.32 -2.13 6.57
C ALA A 63 -8.47 -1.19 6.93
N GLY A 64 -8.27 -0.39 7.98
CA GLY A 64 -9.18 0.69 8.35
C GLY A 64 -9.11 1.87 7.38
N SER A 65 -10.24 2.56 7.20
CA SER A 65 -10.30 3.89 6.57
C SER A 65 -9.90 4.96 7.59
N GLU A 66 -8.98 5.84 7.25
CA GLU A 66 -8.52 6.94 8.11
C GLU A 66 -8.91 8.30 7.49
N ALA A 67 -9.67 9.10 8.24
CA ALA A 67 -10.42 10.25 7.72
C ALA A 67 -9.56 11.40 7.16
N THR A 68 -8.34 11.61 7.67
CA THR A 68 -7.40 12.63 7.16
C THR A 68 -6.67 12.16 5.90
N GLY A 69 -6.75 10.86 5.59
CA GLY A 69 -6.20 10.24 4.40
C GLY A 69 -4.67 10.08 4.43
N GLY A 70 -4.05 10.28 5.59
CA GLY A 70 -2.62 10.12 5.79
C GLY A 70 -2.20 8.66 6.01
N ALA A 71 -3.09 7.83 6.56
CA ALA A 71 -2.83 6.42 6.87
C ALA A 71 -3.93 5.49 6.35
N GLY A 72 -3.95 4.24 6.82
CA GLY A 72 -5.00 3.27 6.52
C GLY A 72 -5.09 2.90 5.04
N ALA A 73 -6.28 2.47 4.62
CA ALA A 73 -6.57 2.09 3.24
C ALA A 73 -6.30 3.23 2.24
N GLN A 74 -6.45 4.49 2.66
CA GLN A 74 -6.13 5.66 1.83
C GLN A 74 -4.64 5.71 1.48
N ALA A 75 -3.76 5.54 2.46
CA ALA A 75 -2.32 5.52 2.23
C ALA A 75 -1.92 4.31 1.36
N ASP A 76 -2.56 3.16 1.59
CA ASP A 76 -2.31 1.95 0.82
C ASP A 76 -2.67 2.13 -0.66
N LEU A 77 -3.90 2.58 -0.96
CA LEU A 77 -4.37 2.82 -2.33
C LEU A 77 -3.53 3.88 -3.04
N LYS A 78 -3.16 4.97 -2.36
CA LYS A 78 -2.26 5.98 -2.92
C LYS A 78 -0.90 5.38 -3.26
N THR A 79 -0.33 4.59 -2.35
CA THR A 79 0.97 3.94 -2.56
C THR A 79 0.93 2.95 -3.73
N PHE A 80 -0.12 2.12 -3.81
CA PHE A 80 -0.33 1.20 -4.94
C PHE A 80 -0.39 1.97 -6.27
N GLN A 81 -1.16 3.06 -6.31
CA GLN A 81 -1.30 3.89 -7.50
C GLN A 81 0.03 4.52 -7.93
N GLU A 82 0.82 5.03 -6.99
CA GLU A 82 2.14 5.63 -7.26
C GLU A 82 3.16 4.60 -7.76
N LEU A 83 3.00 3.32 -7.41
CA LEU A 83 3.88 2.23 -7.82
C LEU A 83 3.36 1.42 -9.01
N GLY A 84 2.30 1.90 -9.67
CA GLY A 84 1.75 1.30 -10.88
C GLY A 84 0.93 0.02 -10.66
N VAL A 85 0.34 -0.13 -9.47
CA VAL A 85 -0.47 -1.30 -9.08
C VAL A 85 -1.93 -0.90 -8.93
N PHE A 86 -2.83 -1.71 -9.46
CA PHE A 86 -4.27 -1.54 -9.27
C PHE A 86 -4.65 -1.96 -7.85
N GLY A 87 -5.01 -0.97 -7.03
CA GLY A 87 -5.32 -1.17 -5.62
C GLY A 87 -6.79 -1.48 -5.35
N ILE A 88 -7.03 -2.49 -4.52
CA ILE A 88 -8.35 -2.84 -3.97
C ILE A 88 -8.29 -2.68 -2.44
N ALA A 89 -9.37 -2.21 -1.82
CA ALA A 89 -9.45 -2.04 -0.37
C ALA A 89 -10.70 -2.69 0.20
N ASN A 90 -10.51 -3.60 1.16
CA ASN A 90 -11.56 -4.17 1.99
C ASN A 90 -11.46 -3.55 3.39
N LEU A 91 -12.51 -2.83 3.79
CA LEU A 91 -12.48 -2.00 4.98
C LEU A 91 -12.86 -2.77 6.24
N THR A 92 -12.06 -2.62 7.29
CA THR A 92 -12.28 -3.25 8.60
C THR A 92 -12.93 -2.32 9.62
N CYS A 93 -12.71 -1.02 9.47
CA CYS A 93 -13.24 0.02 10.33
C CYS A 93 -13.17 1.39 9.63
N ILE A 94 -13.83 2.37 10.23
CA ILE A 94 -13.68 3.79 9.91
C ILE A 94 -13.12 4.50 11.14
N VAL A 95 -12.00 5.20 10.96
CA VAL A 95 -11.33 5.99 11.99
C VAL A 95 -11.42 7.46 11.61
N SER A 96 -11.99 8.24 12.51
CA SER A 96 -11.92 9.71 12.47
C SER A 96 -11.23 10.23 13.73
N PHE A 97 -10.92 11.52 13.74
CA PHE A 97 -10.32 12.21 14.88
C PHE A 97 -11.27 13.30 15.36
N ASP A 98 -11.28 13.59 16.66
CA ASP A 98 -12.06 14.68 17.22
C ASP A 98 -11.21 15.95 17.42
N PRO A 99 -11.30 16.97 16.55
CA PRO A 99 -10.52 18.20 16.73
C PRO A 99 -10.90 18.98 17.98
N LYS A 100 -12.05 18.69 18.62
CA LYS A 100 -12.50 19.33 19.86
C LYS A 100 -12.08 18.57 21.12
N ASP A 101 -11.56 17.36 20.96
CA ASP A 101 -11.11 16.49 22.04
C ASP A 101 -9.68 16.02 21.77
N ASN A 102 -8.78 16.99 21.63
CA ASN A 102 -7.34 16.79 21.44
C ASN A 102 -6.97 15.77 20.34
N TRP A 103 -7.76 15.70 19.26
CA TRP A 103 -7.60 14.74 18.18
C TRP A 103 -7.68 13.28 18.65
N ASN A 104 -8.49 12.98 19.67
CA ASN A 104 -8.75 11.60 20.07
C ASN A 104 -9.42 10.80 18.94
N HIS A 105 -9.05 9.52 18.84
CA HIS A 105 -9.59 8.61 17.83
C HIS A 105 -11.08 8.31 18.09
N ARG A 106 -11.86 8.34 17.02
CA ARG A 106 -13.24 7.82 16.97
C ARG A 106 -13.26 6.63 16.03
N PHE A 107 -13.44 5.45 16.61
CA PHE A 107 -13.39 4.18 15.91
C PHE A 107 -14.81 3.62 15.69
N VAL A 108 -15.12 3.26 14.45
CA VAL A 108 -16.37 2.56 14.09
C VAL A 108 -16.00 1.26 13.40
N PRO A 109 -16.28 0.09 14.00
CA PRO A 109 -16.01 -1.19 13.34
C PRO A 109 -16.94 -1.40 12.15
N VAL A 110 -16.44 -2.06 11.11
CA VAL A 110 -17.27 -2.66 10.07
C VAL A 110 -17.74 -4.03 10.57
N ASP A 111 -19.01 -4.36 10.32
CA ASP A 111 -19.58 -5.65 10.69
C ASP A 111 -18.85 -6.82 10.01
N GLN A 112 -18.69 -7.94 10.71
CA GLN A 112 -17.93 -9.09 10.22
C GLN A 112 -18.49 -9.66 8.91
N GLN A 113 -19.81 -9.65 8.73
CA GLN A 113 -20.42 -10.12 7.48
C GLN A 113 -20.07 -9.18 6.32
N VAL A 114 -20.08 -7.87 6.55
CA VAL A 114 -19.69 -6.89 5.52
C VAL A 114 -18.20 -7.03 5.14
N ILE A 115 -17.34 -7.38 6.08
CA ILE A 115 -15.93 -7.70 5.79
C ILE A 115 -15.83 -8.96 4.93
N ALA A 116 -16.58 -10.01 5.26
CA ALA A 116 -16.63 -11.25 4.49
C ALA A 116 -17.17 -11.03 3.06
N ASP A 117 -18.25 -10.26 2.90
CA ASP A 117 -18.86 -9.96 1.60
C ASP A 117 -17.89 -9.19 0.69
N GLN A 118 -17.12 -8.24 1.24
CA GLN A 118 -16.06 -7.53 0.50
C GLN A 118 -14.97 -8.48 0.01
N LEU A 119 -14.56 -9.43 0.86
CA LEU A 119 -13.55 -10.43 0.53
C LEU A 119 -14.06 -11.39 -0.55
N GLU A 120 -15.29 -11.89 -0.43
CA GLU A 120 -15.94 -12.72 -1.44
C GLU A 120 -16.00 -12.02 -2.80
N ALA A 121 -16.50 -10.77 -2.82
CA ALA A 121 -16.59 -10.01 -4.07
C ALA A 121 -15.22 -9.79 -4.72
N THR A 122 -14.20 -9.47 -3.92
CA THR A 122 -12.85 -9.21 -4.40
C THR A 122 -12.19 -10.48 -4.96
N THR A 123 -12.27 -11.60 -4.24
CA THR A 123 -11.66 -12.87 -4.69
C THR A 123 -12.41 -13.47 -5.87
N ALA A 124 -13.73 -13.31 -5.95
CA ALA A 124 -14.52 -13.71 -7.12
C ALA A 124 -14.17 -12.91 -8.37
N ALA A 125 -13.82 -11.62 -8.23
CA ALA A 125 -13.52 -10.74 -9.35
C ALA A 125 -12.06 -10.85 -9.85
N TYR A 126 -11.09 -11.06 -8.94
CA TYR A 126 -9.66 -10.98 -9.27
C TYR A 126 -8.83 -12.17 -8.80
N GLY A 127 -9.38 -13.10 -8.01
CA GLY A 127 -8.64 -14.27 -7.52
C GLY A 127 -8.24 -15.22 -8.64
N ALA A 128 -7.43 -16.23 -8.32
CA ALA A 128 -6.87 -17.17 -9.31
C ALA A 128 -7.92 -17.88 -10.18
N ALA A 129 -9.13 -18.10 -9.65
CA ALA A 129 -10.23 -18.74 -10.37
C ALA A 129 -11.12 -17.76 -11.16
N ALA A 130 -10.90 -16.44 -11.06
CA ALA A 130 -11.76 -15.43 -11.68
C ALA A 130 -11.60 -15.33 -13.20
N GLY A 131 -10.50 -15.85 -13.77
CA GLY A 131 -10.17 -15.68 -15.17
C GLY A 131 -9.75 -14.24 -15.54
N ALA A 132 -9.45 -13.40 -14.55
CA ALA A 132 -8.95 -12.06 -14.75
C ALA A 132 -7.53 -12.09 -15.38
N PRO A 133 -7.17 -11.10 -16.23
CA PRO A 133 -5.85 -11.05 -16.86
C PRO A 133 -4.69 -10.94 -15.85
N ALA A 134 -4.93 -10.28 -14.71
CA ALA A 134 -4.01 -10.20 -13.59
C ALA A 134 -4.66 -10.88 -12.38
N VAL A 135 -3.91 -11.77 -11.73
CA VAL A 135 -4.37 -12.53 -10.57
C VAL A 135 -4.04 -11.74 -9.31
N LEU A 136 -5.03 -11.59 -8.43
CA LEU A 136 -4.84 -11.12 -7.07
C LEU A 136 -4.29 -12.26 -6.21
N ASP A 137 -2.98 -12.27 -6.01
CA ASP A 137 -2.26 -13.21 -5.13
C ASP A 137 -1.51 -12.51 -3.99
N THR A 138 -1.63 -11.18 -3.90
CA THR A 138 -0.87 -10.34 -2.97
C THR A 138 -1.79 -9.46 -2.15
N VAL A 139 -1.69 -9.58 -0.83
CA VAL A 139 -2.53 -8.86 0.14
C VAL A 139 -1.69 -8.21 1.23
N LYS A 140 -2.04 -6.98 1.57
CA LYS A 140 -1.56 -6.26 2.75
C LYS A 140 -2.60 -6.28 3.85
N ILE A 141 -2.17 -6.60 5.05
CA ILE A 141 -2.98 -6.54 6.26
C ILE A 141 -2.54 -5.33 7.09
N GLY A 142 -3.46 -4.39 7.30
CA GLY A 142 -3.26 -3.23 8.17
C GLY A 142 -3.97 -3.40 9.51
N MET A 143 -4.50 -2.30 10.04
CA MET A 143 -5.22 -2.31 11.31
C MET A 143 -6.54 -3.11 11.23
N LEU A 144 -6.70 -4.10 12.12
CA LEU A 144 -7.89 -4.96 12.19
C LEU A 144 -8.87 -4.59 13.31
N GLY A 145 -8.39 -3.96 14.39
CA GLY A 145 -9.24 -3.27 15.37
C GLY A 145 -10.03 -4.15 16.36
N SER A 146 -10.17 -5.46 16.14
CA SER A 146 -10.81 -6.38 17.10
C SER A 146 -10.46 -7.85 16.87
N PRO A 147 -10.58 -8.74 17.89
CA PRO A 147 -10.44 -10.19 17.72
C PRO A 147 -11.44 -10.81 16.75
N ALA A 148 -12.67 -10.27 16.69
CA ALA A 148 -13.70 -10.73 15.77
C ALA A 148 -13.30 -10.46 14.31
N THR A 149 -12.83 -9.25 14.01
CA THR A 149 -12.29 -8.90 12.69
C THR A 149 -11.08 -9.76 12.33
N ILE A 150 -10.17 -9.98 13.30
CA ILE A 150 -9.01 -10.86 13.11
C ILE A 150 -9.45 -12.28 12.72
N SER A 151 -10.47 -12.83 13.38
CA SER A 151 -10.98 -14.16 13.09
C SER A 151 -11.58 -14.24 11.67
N THR A 152 -12.35 -13.24 11.26
CA THR A 152 -12.92 -13.15 9.90
C THR A 152 -11.82 -13.08 8.84
N VAL A 153 -10.81 -12.24 9.04
CA VAL A 153 -9.70 -12.09 8.09
C VAL A 153 -8.83 -13.35 8.05
N ALA A 154 -8.51 -13.95 9.19
CA ALA A 154 -7.74 -15.19 9.26
C ALA A 154 -8.45 -16.33 8.51
N ALA A 155 -9.76 -16.47 8.65
CA ALA A 155 -10.54 -17.45 7.92
C ALA A 155 -10.46 -17.26 6.39
N ALA A 156 -10.48 -16.01 5.93
CA ALA A 156 -10.32 -15.70 4.50
C ALA A 156 -8.89 -15.96 3.99
N LEU A 157 -7.86 -15.70 4.80
CA LEU A 157 -6.47 -15.97 4.42
C LEU A 157 -6.14 -17.47 4.42
N ALA A 158 -6.76 -18.26 5.31
CA ALA A 158 -6.51 -19.69 5.46
C ALA A 158 -6.81 -20.53 4.19
N GLY A 159 -7.56 -19.98 3.23
CA GLY A 159 -7.82 -20.60 1.93
C GLY A 159 -6.58 -20.73 1.03
N GLY A 160 -5.44 -20.13 1.40
CA GLY A 160 -4.16 -20.28 0.68
C GLY A 160 -4.13 -19.63 -0.70
N GLN A 161 -5.04 -18.70 -0.96
CA GLN A 161 -5.19 -18.02 -2.25
C GLN A 161 -4.19 -16.86 -2.47
N PHE A 162 -3.53 -16.40 -1.41
CA PHE A 162 -2.54 -15.34 -1.48
C PHE A 162 -1.13 -15.93 -1.33
N ALA A 163 -0.30 -15.74 -2.36
CA ALA A 163 1.11 -16.10 -2.33
C ALA A 163 1.92 -15.13 -1.45
N ASN A 164 1.52 -13.86 -1.41
CA ASN A 164 2.16 -12.83 -0.61
C ASN A 164 1.16 -12.27 0.42
N VAL A 165 1.42 -12.49 1.71
CA VAL A 165 0.65 -11.90 2.82
C VAL A 165 1.58 -10.97 3.58
N VAL A 166 1.46 -9.66 3.31
CA VAL A 166 2.25 -8.61 3.94
C VAL A 166 1.53 -8.09 5.17
N LEU A 167 2.05 -8.37 6.36
CA LEU A 167 1.51 -7.90 7.62
C LEU A 167 2.21 -6.62 8.09
N ASP A 168 1.46 -5.54 8.25
CA ASP A 168 1.82 -4.38 9.08
C ASP A 168 1.16 -4.60 10.45
N PRO A 169 1.90 -5.11 11.47
CA PRO A 169 1.32 -5.57 12.72
C PRO A 169 0.94 -4.39 13.61
N VAL A 170 -0.10 -3.64 13.23
CA VAL A 170 -0.57 -2.45 13.97
C VAL A 170 -1.18 -2.87 15.30
N LEU A 171 -0.34 -2.90 16.34
CA LEU A 171 -0.74 -3.23 17.71
C LEU A 171 -1.41 -2.04 18.40
N ILE A 172 -2.47 -2.32 19.17
CA ILE A 172 -3.38 -1.31 19.73
C ILE A 172 -3.03 -0.97 21.19
N CYS A 173 -2.23 -1.78 21.89
CA CYS A 173 -1.83 -1.58 23.29
C CYS A 173 -1.04 -0.28 23.59
N LYS A 174 -0.90 0.64 22.63
CA LYS A 174 -0.30 1.97 22.79
C LYS A 174 -1.22 2.94 23.57
N GLY A 175 -1.64 2.55 24.79
CA GLY A 175 -2.33 3.42 25.75
C GLY A 175 -3.86 3.26 25.86
N GLN A 176 -4.47 2.23 25.28
CA GLN A 176 -5.88 1.89 25.48
C GLN A 176 -6.11 0.96 26.69
N GLU A 177 -7.37 0.76 27.09
CA GLU A 177 -7.70 -0.09 28.25
C GLU A 177 -7.00 -1.46 28.17
N PRO A 178 -6.28 -1.88 29.22
CA PRO A 178 -5.35 -3.02 29.18
C PRO A 178 -5.95 -4.36 28.71
N GLY A 179 -7.27 -4.56 28.78
CA GLY A 179 -7.92 -5.82 28.41
C GLY A 179 -8.15 -5.96 26.90
N HIS A 180 -8.96 -5.09 26.31
CA HIS A 180 -9.37 -5.20 24.90
C HIS A 180 -8.20 -5.07 23.91
N ALA A 181 -7.24 -4.21 24.22
CA ALA A 181 -6.07 -4.03 23.37
C ALA A 181 -5.16 -5.26 23.40
N LEU A 182 -4.99 -5.89 24.58
CA LEU A 182 -4.19 -7.10 24.72
C LEU A 182 -4.83 -8.28 23.99
N ASP A 183 -6.14 -8.47 24.10
CA ASP A 183 -6.86 -9.53 23.39
C ASP A 183 -6.71 -9.41 21.87
N THR A 184 -6.75 -8.18 21.36
CA THR A 184 -6.55 -7.90 19.92
C THR A 184 -5.13 -8.23 19.48
N ASP A 185 -4.14 -7.81 20.26
CA ASP A 185 -2.72 -8.07 19.98
C ASP A 185 -2.41 -9.58 20.03
N GLN A 186 -2.96 -10.31 21.01
CA GLN A 186 -2.81 -11.77 21.10
C GLN A 186 -3.48 -12.48 19.93
N ALA A 187 -4.71 -12.07 19.56
CA ALA A 187 -5.40 -12.64 18.42
C ALA A 187 -4.61 -12.42 17.11
N LEU A 188 -3.99 -11.25 16.93
CA LEU A 188 -3.17 -10.96 15.74
C LEU A 188 -1.94 -11.88 15.70
N LYS A 189 -1.28 -12.08 16.85
CA LYS A 189 -0.12 -12.97 16.98
C LYS A 189 -0.47 -14.45 16.75
N SER A 190 -1.64 -14.91 17.20
CA SER A 190 -2.02 -16.33 17.09
C SER A 190 -2.70 -16.69 15.76
N HIS A 191 -3.42 -15.76 15.13
CA HIS A 191 -4.24 -16.05 13.95
C HIS A 191 -3.71 -15.47 12.63
N ILE A 192 -3.00 -14.33 12.66
CA ILE A 192 -2.56 -13.63 11.43
C ILE A 192 -1.07 -13.78 11.22
N LEU A 193 -0.25 -13.60 12.27
CA LEU A 193 1.21 -13.69 12.15
C LEU A 193 1.69 -15.02 11.52
N PRO A 194 1.12 -16.21 11.84
CA PRO A 194 1.53 -17.46 11.20
C PRO A 194 1.15 -17.59 9.73
N LEU A 195 0.28 -16.71 9.21
CA LEU A 195 -0.14 -16.68 7.82
C LEU A 195 0.65 -15.67 7.00
N ALA A 196 1.47 -14.84 7.64
CA ALA A 196 2.25 -13.80 6.96
C ALA A 196 3.44 -14.41 6.21
N THR A 197 3.72 -13.89 5.02
CA THR A 197 4.96 -14.18 4.27
C THR A 197 5.97 -13.04 4.38
N PHE A 198 5.49 -11.85 4.76
CA PHE A 198 6.31 -10.68 5.03
C PHE A 198 5.73 -9.89 6.20
N VAL A 199 6.55 -9.45 7.17
CA VAL A 199 6.10 -8.65 8.33
C VAL A 199 6.92 -7.36 8.42
N THR A 200 6.25 -6.24 8.70
CA THR A 200 6.87 -4.92 8.77
C THR A 200 6.70 -4.26 10.15
N PRO A 201 7.23 -4.84 11.25
CA PRO A 201 7.01 -4.27 12.58
C PRO A 201 7.79 -2.96 12.76
N ASN A 202 7.21 -1.95 13.42
CA ASN A 202 8.00 -0.84 13.97
C ASN A 202 8.71 -1.24 15.27
N HIS A 203 9.56 -0.35 15.80
CA HIS A 203 10.31 -0.57 17.03
C HIS A 203 9.48 -1.19 18.17
N PHE A 204 8.35 -0.57 18.55
CA PHE A 204 7.46 -1.11 19.60
C PHE A 204 6.86 -2.49 19.24
N GLU A 205 6.44 -2.65 17.98
CA GLU A 205 5.86 -3.91 17.50
C GLU A 205 6.93 -5.01 17.46
N ALA A 206 8.17 -4.67 17.13
CA ALA A 206 9.29 -5.58 17.10
C ALA A 206 9.65 -6.04 18.51
N GLU A 207 9.64 -5.16 19.52
CA GLU A 207 9.79 -5.55 20.91
C GLU A 207 8.67 -6.49 21.35
N SER A 208 7.41 -6.15 21.04
CA SER A 208 6.24 -6.95 21.42
C SER A 208 6.20 -8.33 20.75
N LEU A 209 6.64 -8.44 19.48
CA LEU A 209 6.64 -9.68 18.73
C LEU A 209 7.84 -10.56 19.06
N SER A 210 9.03 -9.98 19.22
CA SER A 210 10.25 -10.73 19.54
C SER A 210 10.36 -11.09 21.02
N GLY A 211 9.77 -10.29 21.90
CA GLY A 211 9.99 -10.35 23.35
C GLY A 211 11.35 -9.81 23.79
N LEU A 212 12.07 -9.11 22.91
CA LEU A 212 13.38 -8.51 23.19
C LEU A 212 13.24 -7.00 23.39
N GLU A 213 14.08 -6.43 24.25
CA GLU A 213 14.26 -4.98 24.35
C GLU A 213 15.18 -4.51 23.22
N ILE A 214 14.82 -3.40 22.55
CA ILE A 214 15.56 -2.88 21.39
C ILE A 214 16.12 -1.50 21.72
N THR A 215 17.43 -1.41 21.88
CA THR A 215 18.14 -0.15 22.22
C THR A 215 19.05 0.34 21.10
N ASP A 216 19.42 -0.54 20.16
CA ASP A 216 20.37 -0.26 19.09
C ASP A 216 20.10 -1.12 17.84
N VAL A 217 20.96 -0.99 16.83
CA VAL A 217 20.83 -1.74 15.57
C VAL A 217 21.08 -3.24 15.76
N GLU A 218 21.95 -3.66 16.68
CA GLU A 218 22.26 -5.07 16.90
C GLU A 218 21.10 -5.81 17.60
N THR A 219 20.47 -5.16 18.58
CA THR A 219 19.24 -5.66 19.21
C THR A 219 18.06 -5.65 18.24
N LEU A 220 17.98 -4.67 17.32
CA LEU A 220 16.98 -4.69 16.24
C LEU A 220 17.20 -5.86 15.26
N LYS A 221 18.45 -6.20 14.95
CA LYS A 221 18.78 -7.40 14.15
C LYS A 221 18.34 -8.68 14.86
N ALA A 222 18.65 -8.81 16.15
CA ALA A 222 18.22 -9.96 16.94
C ALA A 222 16.68 -10.09 16.98
N ALA A 223 15.96 -8.96 17.10
CA ALA A 223 14.51 -8.94 17.03
C ALA A 223 13.99 -9.39 15.66
N ALA A 224 14.57 -8.93 14.56
CA ALA A 224 14.19 -9.34 13.21
C ALA A 224 14.36 -10.87 13.00
N VAL A 225 15.49 -11.43 13.45
CA VAL A 225 15.74 -12.88 13.42
C VAL A 225 14.70 -13.63 14.25
N ARG A 226 14.42 -13.16 15.47
CA ARG A 226 13.45 -13.82 16.35
C ARG A 226 12.02 -13.81 15.79
N ILE A 227 11.62 -12.71 15.15
CA ILE A 227 10.30 -12.59 14.51
C ILE A 227 10.19 -13.52 13.31
N HIS A 228 11.26 -13.65 12.52
CA HIS A 228 11.33 -14.64 11.43
C HIS A 228 11.17 -16.06 11.97
N GLU A 229 11.87 -16.45 13.04
CA GLU A 229 11.73 -17.78 13.64
C GLU A 229 10.29 -18.09 14.12
N LEU A 230 9.57 -17.07 14.57
CA LEU A 230 8.19 -17.22 15.07
C LEU A 230 7.15 -17.28 13.96
N SER A 231 7.38 -16.58 12.85
CA SER A 231 6.39 -16.40 11.77
C SER A 231 6.69 -17.18 10.50
N GLY A 232 7.97 -17.51 10.24
CA GLY A 232 8.45 -18.01 8.95
C GLY A 232 8.50 -16.94 7.84
N ALA A 233 8.15 -15.69 8.15
CA ALA A 233 8.05 -14.61 7.19
C ALA A 233 9.38 -13.88 6.98
N ALA A 234 9.55 -13.24 5.82
CA ALA A 234 10.56 -12.18 5.71
C ALA A 234 10.18 -11.00 6.62
N VAL A 235 11.16 -10.38 7.27
CA VAL A 235 10.93 -9.32 8.26
C VAL A 235 11.64 -8.05 7.82
N LEU A 236 10.95 -6.92 7.89
CA LEU A 236 11.52 -5.58 7.78
C LEU A 236 11.21 -4.80 9.07
N ALA A 237 12.08 -4.93 10.06
CA ALA A 237 11.93 -4.30 11.36
C ALA A 237 12.39 -2.83 11.30
N LYS A 238 11.48 -1.89 11.56
CA LYS A 238 11.72 -0.45 11.44
C LYS A 238 12.24 0.12 12.75
N GLY A 239 13.45 0.66 12.77
CA GLY A 239 13.98 1.42 13.93
C GLY A 239 13.46 2.86 13.96
N GLY A 240 13.24 3.45 12.78
CA GLY A 240 12.67 4.80 12.65
C GLY A 240 13.48 5.88 13.38
N VAL A 241 12.79 6.85 13.97
CA VAL A 241 13.41 7.95 14.74
C VAL A 241 13.86 7.55 16.15
N ARG A 242 13.44 6.36 16.64
CA ARG A 242 13.60 5.93 18.03
C ARG A 242 14.98 5.40 18.37
N LEU A 243 15.69 4.82 17.41
CA LEU A 243 17.10 4.48 17.57
C LEU A 243 17.94 5.75 17.50
N GLU A 244 18.93 5.90 18.37
CA GLU A 244 19.83 7.05 18.35
C GLU A 244 20.67 7.13 17.06
N GLY A 245 21.18 8.33 16.76
CA GLY A 245 22.04 8.58 15.62
C GLY A 245 21.37 9.32 14.46
N PRO A 246 22.15 9.67 13.42
CA PRO A 246 21.69 10.54 12.32
C PRO A 246 20.84 9.82 11.27
N ASP A 247 20.85 8.48 11.26
CA ASP A 247 20.20 7.68 10.23
C ASP A 247 18.94 6.97 10.75
N ALA A 248 17.91 6.92 9.92
CA ALA A 248 16.74 6.09 10.10
C ALA A 248 17.07 4.67 9.60
N VAL A 249 17.27 3.75 10.54
CA VAL A 249 17.70 2.37 10.26
C VAL A 249 16.52 1.41 10.31
N ASP A 250 16.40 0.58 9.28
CA ASP A 250 15.52 -0.58 9.26
C ASP A 250 16.36 -1.85 9.00
N VAL A 251 15.95 -2.99 9.55
CA VAL A 251 16.65 -4.27 9.37
C VAL A 251 15.75 -5.23 8.61
N TYR A 252 16.26 -5.74 7.49
CA TYR A 252 15.66 -6.81 6.72
C TYR A 252 16.28 -8.16 7.09
N TYR A 253 15.44 -9.20 7.21
CA TYR A 253 15.88 -10.58 7.36
C TYR A 253 14.87 -11.56 6.76
N ASP A 254 15.32 -12.54 5.97
CA ASP A 254 14.45 -13.56 5.34
C ASP A 254 14.78 -15.02 5.72
N GLY A 255 15.69 -15.21 6.68
CA GLY A 255 16.19 -16.54 7.06
C GLY A 255 17.58 -16.85 6.50
N GLU A 256 18.01 -16.14 5.46
CA GLU A 256 19.32 -16.32 4.83
C GLU A 256 20.10 -15.01 4.73
N THR A 257 19.44 -13.95 4.26
CA THR A 257 20.00 -12.62 4.04
C THR A 257 19.60 -11.69 5.18
N LEU A 258 20.59 -11.12 5.84
CA LEU A 258 20.40 -10.05 6.83
C LEU A 258 20.99 -8.75 6.26
N GLU A 259 20.14 -7.73 6.10
CA GLU A 259 20.56 -6.44 5.53
C GLU A 259 20.07 -5.26 6.36
N VAL A 260 20.95 -4.27 6.56
CA VAL A 260 20.62 -3.02 7.21
C VAL A 260 20.33 -1.97 6.15
N LEU A 261 19.11 -1.44 6.15
CA LEU A 261 18.65 -0.40 5.24
C LEU A 261 18.66 0.96 5.96
N CYS A 262 19.51 1.88 5.52
CA CYS A 262 19.69 3.19 6.15
C CYS A 262 19.37 4.35 5.19
N ALA A 263 18.83 5.42 5.75
CA ALA A 263 18.71 6.73 5.10
C ALA A 263 18.83 7.83 6.16
N PRO A 264 19.29 9.06 5.83
CA PRO A 264 19.33 10.15 6.79
C PRO A 264 17.95 10.44 7.38
N LYS A 265 17.88 10.69 8.69
CA LYS A 265 16.62 11.10 9.34
C LYS A 265 16.14 12.43 8.77
N VAL A 266 14.82 12.55 8.68
CA VAL A 266 14.14 13.78 8.27
C VAL A 266 13.35 14.28 9.48
N GLY A 267 13.90 15.26 10.19
CA GLY A 267 13.34 15.70 11.47
C GLY A 267 13.47 14.65 12.57
N GLU A 268 12.82 14.93 13.71
CA GLU A 268 12.88 14.08 14.90
C GLU A 268 11.53 13.41 15.22
N GLU A 269 10.47 13.79 14.49
CA GLU A 269 9.11 13.34 14.76
C GLU A 269 8.68 12.18 13.85
N ALA A 270 7.79 11.34 14.36
CA ALA A 270 7.15 10.30 13.56
C ALA A 270 6.11 10.93 12.61
N VAL A 271 6.16 10.55 11.34
CA VAL A 271 5.22 11.02 10.31
C VAL A 271 4.07 10.04 10.14
N SER A 272 2.84 10.55 10.18
CA SER A 272 1.63 9.75 10.00
C SER A 272 1.64 9.06 8.63
N GLY A 273 1.22 7.80 8.60
CA GLY A 273 1.15 7.02 7.36
C GLY A 273 2.47 6.41 6.87
N ALA A 274 3.61 6.71 7.49
CA ALA A 274 4.90 6.16 7.07
C ALA A 274 4.94 4.62 7.14
N GLY A 275 4.42 4.05 8.23
CA GLY A 275 4.31 2.59 8.39
C GLY A 275 3.41 1.94 7.34
N CYS A 276 2.19 2.46 7.18
CA CYS A 276 1.24 1.93 6.19
C CYS A 276 1.79 2.02 4.77
N SER A 277 2.40 3.15 4.41
CA SER A 277 2.99 3.34 3.08
C SER A 277 4.22 2.45 2.84
N LEU A 278 5.01 2.14 3.87
CA LEU A 278 6.11 1.18 3.74
C LEU A 278 5.56 -0.22 3.41
N ALA A 279 4.60 -0.70 4.20
CA ALA A 279 4.00 -2.01 3.98
C ALA A 279 3.27 -2.09 2.64
N ALA A 280 2.57 -1.03 2.24
CA ALA A 280 1.93 -0.93 0.94
C ALA A 280 2.95 -0.91 -0.21
N ALA A 281 4.10 -0.24 -0.04
CA ALA A 281 5.15 -0.24 -1.05
C ALA A 281 5.78 -1.63 -1.21
N VAL A 282 6.05 -2.34 -0.10
CA VAL A 282 6.49 -3.75 -0.15
C VAL A 282 5.46 -4.59 -0.90
N THR A 283 4.18 -4.44 -0.56
CA THR A 283 3.08 -5.18 -1.18
C THR A 283 2.98 -4.92 -2.68
N ALA A 284 3.11 -3.66 -3.11
CA ALA A 284 3.09 -3.29 -4.52
C ALA A 284 4.24 -3.91 -5.31
N GLU A 285 5.45 -3.90 -4.75
CA GLU A 285 6.61 -4.51 -5.41
C GLU A 285 6.50 -6.04 -5.47
N LEU A 286 6.01 -6.67 -4.41
CA LEU A 286 5.76 -8.12 -4.41
C LEU A 286 4.68 -8.50 -5.45
N ALA A 287 3.60 -7.72 -5.58
CA ALA A 287 2.57 -7.93 -6.60
C ALA A 287 3.12 -7.80 -8.03
N LYS A 288 4.21 -7.02 -8.22
CA LYS A 288 4.93 -6.91 -9.50
C LYS A 288 5.95 -8.04 -9.72
N GLY A 289 6.12 -8.95 -8.75
CA GLY A 289 7.06 -10.06 -8.82
C GLY A 289 8.48 -9.73 -8.35
N ALA A 290 8.68 -8.62 -7.63
CA ALA A 290 9.98 -8.32 -7.03
C ALA A 290 10.36 -9.35 -5.96
N THR A 291 11.66 -9.53 -5.73
CA THR A 291 12.13 -10.30 -4.56
C THR A 291 11.81 -9.55 -3.26
N PRO A 292 11.65 -10.25 -2.12
CA PRO A 292 11.33 -9.59 -0.85
C PRO A 292 12.36 -8.52 -0.44
N LEU A 293 13.66 -8.75 -0.64
CA LEU A 293 14.70 -7.75 -0.37
C LEU A 293 14.61 -6.54 -1.30
N ALA A 294 14.35 -6.76 -2.60
CA ALA A 294 14.16 -5.67 -3.56
C ALA A 294 12.93 -4.82 -3.18
N ALA A 295 11.82 -5.47 -2.81
CA ALA A 295 10.62 -4.80 -2.31
C ALA A 295 10.91 -3.96 -1.06
N ALA A 296 11.69 -4.49 -0.10
CA ALA A 296 12.10 -3.76 1.10
C ALA A 296 12.94 -2.51 0.79
N ARG A 297 13.91 -2.62 -0.12
CA ARG A 297 14.74 -1.48 -0.56
C ARG A 297 13.91 -0.40 -1.24
N THR A 298 13.02 -0.77 -2.16
CA THR A 298 12.12 0.17 -2.83
C THR A 298 11.20 0.85 -1.82
N ALA A 299 10.61 0.09 -0.89
CA ALA A 299 9.74 0.63 0.14
C ALA A 299 10.48 1.66 1.02
N LYS A 300 11.72 1.36 1.44
CA LYS A 300 12.57 2.29 2.20
C LYS A 300 12.79 3.60 1.44
N ALA A 301 13.15 3.52 0.17
CA ALA A 301 13.37 4.69 -0.67
C ALA A 301 12.09 5.51 -0.85
N PHE A 302 10.96 4.83 -1.13
CA PHE A 302 9.64 5.43 -1.30
C PHE A 302 9.22 6.23 -0.07
N VAL A 303 9.27 5.62 1.12
CA VAL A 303 8.85 6.32 2.34
C VAL A 303 9.81 7.44 2.73
N THR A 304 11.11 7.29 2.49
CA THR A 304 12.09 8.35 2.74
C THR A 304 11.78 9.60 1.92
N ALA A 305 11.46 9.43 0.63
CA ALA A 305 11.06 10.53 -0.23
C ALA A 305 9.71 11.14 0.22
N GLY A 306 8.73 10.30 0.58
CA GLY A 306 7.42 10.77 1.05
C GLY A 306 7.47 11.53 2.38
N ILE A 307 8.35 11.13 3.30
CA ILE A 307 8.59 11.83 4.57
C ILE A 307 9.26 13.19 4.33
N ARG A 308 10.22 13.24 3.40
CA ARG A 308 10.89 14.49 3.01
C ARG A 308 9.91 15.51 2.46
N ASN A 309 8.96 15.05 1.65
CA ASN A 309 7.96 15.88 0.99
C ASN A 309 6.58 15.82 1.69
N ARG A 310 6.56 15.55 2.99
CA ARG A 310 5.33 15.39 3.80
C ARG A 310 4.40 16.60 3.72
N VAL A 311 3.12 16.35 3.91
CA VAL A 311 2.08 17.38 3.95
C VAL A 311 1.85 17.82 5.40
N ALA A 312 2.09 19.09 5.66
CA ALA A 312 1.69 19.73 6.91
C ALA A 312 0.19 20.05 6.90
N SER A 313 -0.45 19.94 8.04
CA SER A 313 -1.89 20.21 8.20
C SER A 313 -2.19 20.98 9.49
N GLY A 314 -3.47 21.25 9.75
CA GLY A 314 -3.92 21.79 11.04
C GLY A 314 -4.04 20.74 12.16
N ALA A 315 -3.76 19.47 11.87
CA ALA A 315 -3.67 18.40 12.86
C ALA A 315 -2.32 18.45 13.60
N PRO A 316 -2.20 17.82 14.79
CA PRO A 316 -0.95 17.79 15.56
C PRO A 316 0.07 16.77 14.98
N PHE A 317 -0.05 16.45 13.69
CA PHE A 317 0.81 15.51 12.99
C PHE A 317 0.88 15.84 11.50
N ASP A 318 2.06 15.66 10.92
CA ASP A 318 2.27 15.69 9.48
C ASP A 318 1.98 14.31 8.87
N ALA A 319 1.55 14.30 7.61
CA ALA A 319 1.29 13.06 6.86
C ALA A 319 2.31 12.85 5.75
N LEU A 320 2.77 11.60 5.60
CA LEU A 320 3.62 11.21 4.48
C LEU A 320 2.89 11.51 3.17
N TRP A 321 3.59 12.14 2.22
CA TRP A 321 3.04 12.33 0.88
C TRP A 321 3.47 11.21 -0.06
N GLN A 322 2.54 10.34 -0.46
CA GLN A 322 2.85 9.17 -1.31
C GLN A 322 3.38 9.58 -2.70
N GLY A 323 3.02 10.77 -3.19
CA GLY A 323 3.56 11.34 -4.43
C GLY A 323 4.98 11.92 -4.30
N GLY A 324 5.59 11.86 -3.12
CA GLY A 324 6.92 12.42 -2.84
C GLY A 324 8.08 11.89 -3.71
N PRO A 325 8.05 10.67 -4.27
CA PRO A 325 9.08 10.20 -5.21
C PRO A 325 9.02 10.78 -6.63
N ARG A 326 7.97 11.55 -6.98
CA ARG A 326 7.81 12.14 -8.32
C ARG A 326 8.74 13.31 -8.61
#